data_AF-A0A098YNQ1-F1
#
_entry.id   AF-A0A098YNQ1-F1
#
_cell.length_a   1.000
_cell.length_b   1.000
_cell.length_c   1.000
_cell.angle_alpha   90.00
_cell.angle_beta   90.00
_cell.angle_gamma   90.00
#
_symmetry.space_group_name_H-M   'P 1'
#
loop_
_entity.id
_entity.type
_entity.pdbx_description
1 polymer ?
#
loop_
_entity_poly.entity_id
_entity_poly.type
_entity_poly.pdbx_seq_one_letter_code
_entity_poly.pdbx_strand_id
1 'polypeptide(L)'
;MNNETAPILDILEELKQECKTIKKSQAELRTALVEQQNTKPQDNTQVPKAVHLQLSQETQAKIKEHQLFVLAALEESFKKLDPKFEALQKLISEQQKPVVFKNYSLFASVRLAERILLGLVCGLVMVSCWFFSMGAHELQTASDYELRYRYLRMQGKATVSDFAHLDSMFISHRNPQAIHQLEQKVINYEQALQRQSELLMEQKRILQEQGELKKHLKESSRR
;
A
#
# COMPACT_ATOMS: atom_id res chain seq x y z
N MET A 1 -14.47 -8.55 -2.67
CA MET A 1 -15.73 -8.86 -1.97
C MET A 1 -16.65 -9.55 -2.96
N ASN A 2 -16.41 -10.84 -3.22
CA ASN A 2 -17.08 -11.65 -4.26
C ASN A 2 -17.97 -12.73 -3.63
N ASN A 3 -18.29 -12.58 -2.35
CA ASN A 3 -18.88 -13.63 -1.50
C ASN A 3 -20.40 -13.62 -1.47
N GLU A 4 -21.07 -12.62 -2.04
CA GLU A 4 -22.54 -12.52 -1.97
C GLU A 4 -23.25 -13.14 -3.18
N THR A 5 -22.61 -13.21 -4.35
CA THR A 5 -23.25 -13.74 -5.58
C THR A 5 -22.89 -15.19 -5.91
N ALA A 6 -21.74 -15.69 -5.44
CA ALA A 6 -21.38 -17.10 -5.52
C ALA A 6 -22.42 -18.04 -4.86
N PRO A 7 -22.93 -17.75 -3.64
CA PRO A 7 -23.97 -18.59 -3.04
C PRO A 7 -25.29 -18.51 -3.82
N ILE A 8 -25.61 -17.37 -4.45
CA ILE A 8 -26.86 -17.23 -5.22
C ILE A 8 -26.82 -18.08 -6.51
N LEU A 9 -25.66 -18.16 -7.17
CA LEU A 9 -25.49 -19.01 -8.35
C LEU A 9 -25.50 -20.50 -7.98
N ASP A 10 -24.85 -20.85 -6.87
CA ASP A 10 -24.82 -22.22 -6.34
C ASP A 10 -26.22 -22.71 -5.95
N ILE A 11 -27.00 -21.88 -5.24
CA ILE A 11 -28.42 -22.16 -4.91
C ILE A 11 -29.27 -22.30 -6.19
N LEU A 12 -28.98 -21.52 -7.23
CA LEU A 12 -29.71 -21.61 -8.50
C LEU A 12 -29.38 -22.91 -9.26
N GLU A 13 -28.12 -23.34 -9.24
CA GLU A 13 -27.70 -24.62 -9.82
C GLU A 13 -28.24 -25.80 -9.02
N GLU A 14 -28.27 -25.71 -7.68
CA GLU A 14 -28.89 -26.69 -6.79
C GLU A 14 -30.39 -26.83 -7.09
N LEU A 15 -31.14 -25.73 -7.18
CA LEU A 15 -32.56 -25.74 -7.55
C LEU A 15 -32.81 -26.33 -8.95
N LYS A 16 -31.93 -26.06 -9.91
CA LYS A 16 -31.99 -26.64 -11.26
C LYS A 16 -31.75 -28.15 -11.22
N GLN A 17 -30.80 -28.58 -10.40
CA GLN A 17 -30.48 -30.00 -10.19
C GLN A 17 -31.66 -30.73 -9.54
N GLU A 18 -32.28 -30.15 -8.52
CA GLU A 18 -33.48 -30.69 -7.87
C GLU A 18 -34.67 -30.78 -8.84
N CYS A 19 -34.89 -29.78 -9.69
CA CYS A 19 -35.93 -29.87 -10.71
C CYS A 19 -35.67 -31.00 -11.70
N LYS A 20 -34.40 -31.27 -12.04
CA LYS A 20 -34.00 -32.37 -12.93
C LYS A 20 -34.19 -33.75 -12.27
N THR A 21 -33.92 -33.87 -10.97
CA THR A 21 -34.18 -35.12 -10.24
C THR A 21 -35.67 -35.38 -10.08
N ILE A 22 -36.48 -34.35 -9.83
CA ILE A 22 -37.95 -34.43 -9.82
C ILE A 22 -38.48 -34.88 -11.18
N LYS A 23 -37.94 -34.36 -12.28
CA LYS A 23 -38.32 -34.80 -13.64
C LYS A 23 -37.97 -36.27 -13.90
N LYS A 24 -36.85 -36.75 -13.37
CA LYS A 24 -36.42 -38.15 -13.50
C LYS A 24 -37.31 -39.08 -12.67
N SER A 25 -37.58 -38.74 -11.41
CA SER A 25 -38.48 -39.53 -10.56
C SER A 25 -39.91 -39.54 -11.11
N GLN A 26 -40.35 -38.44 -11.73
CA GLN A 26 -41.61 -38.40 -12.46
C GLN A 26 -41.65 -39.39 -13.65
N ALA A 27 -40.56 -39.51 -14.42
CA ALA A 27 -40.46 -40.47 -15.52
C ALA A 27 -40.44 -41.93 -15.01
N GLU A 28 -39.76 -42.18 -13.89
CA GLU A 28 -39.75 -43.49 -13.22
C GLU A 28 -41.14 -43.85 -12.67
N LEU A 29 -41.86 -42.91 -12.05
CA LEU A 29 -43.24 -43.10 -11.60
C LEU A 29 -44.20 -43.37 -12.76
N ARG A 30 -44.02 -42.71 -13.91
CA ARG A 30 -44.77 -43.03 -15.14
C ARG A 30 -44.50 -44.45 -15.61
N THR A 31 -43.24 -44.86 -15.60
CA THR A 31 -42.84 -46.21 -16.01
C THR A 31 -43.43 -47.26 -15.07
N ALA A 32 -43.32 -47.05 -13.76
CA ALA A 32 -43.88 -47.94 -12.74
C ALA A 32 -45.41 -48.01 -12.80
N LEU A 33 -46.11 -46.89 -13.06
CA LEU A 33 -47.57 -46.88 -13.20
C LEU A 33 -48.04 -47.65 -14.45
N VAL A 34 -47.30 -47.56 -15.56
CA VAL A 34 -47.54 -48.33 -16.78
C VAL A 34 -47.23 -49.83 -16.59
N GLU A 35 -46.19 -50.16 -15.84
CA GLU A 35 -45.80 -51.54 -15.53
C GLU A 35 -46.77 -52.23 -14.54
N GLN A 36 -47.23 -51.49 -13.53
CA GLN A 36 -48.27 -51.92 -12.60
C GLN A 36 -49.63 -52.11 -13.30
N GLN A 37 -49.87 -51.43 -14.42
CA GLN A 37 -51.06 -51.64 -15.27
C GLN A 37 -51.01 -52.96 -16.05
N ASN A 38 -49.82 -53.47 -16.41
CA ASN A 38 -49.66 -54.70 -17.20
C ASN A 38 -49.59 -55.99 -16.35
N THR A 39 -49.60 -55.89 -15.02
CA THR A 39 -49.44 -57.03 -14.11
C THR A 39 -50.61 -57.21 -13.14
N LYS A 40 -51.77 -57.69 -13.64
CA LYS A 40 -52.66 -58.59 -12.88
C LYS A 40 -53.62 -59.38 -13.78
N PRO A 41 -53.63 -60.73 -13.68
CA PRO A 41 -54.74 -61.44 -13.02
C PRO A 41 -54.19 -62.46 -12.01
N GLN A 42 -54.74 -62.68 -10.80
CA GLN A 42 -55.88 -63.53 -10.42
C GLN A 42 -55.73 -63.67 -8.86
N ASP A 43 -56.73 -63.78 -7.98
CA ASP A 43 -57.65 -64.92 -7.82
C ASP A 43 -58.88 -64.59 -6.93
N ASN A 44 -59.91 -65.41 -7.12
CA ASN A 44 -61.31 -65.34 -6.70
C ASN A 44 -61.54 -65.48 -5.17
N THR A 45 -62.64 -64.98 -4.58
CA THR A 45 -63.90 -65.76 -4.42
C THR A 45 -65.12 -64.88 -4.03
N GLN A 46 -66.11 -64.91 -4.93
CA GLN A 46 -67.60 -64.90 -4.81
C GLN A 46 -68.42 -63.81 -4.05
N VAL A 47 -69.67 -63.70 -4.56
CA VAL A 47 -70.91 -62.98 -4.16
C VAL A 47 -71.09 -61.50 -4.60
N PRO A 48 -72.34 -61.07 -4.89
CA PRO A 48 -72.76 -60.40 -6.12
C PRO A 48 -72.38 -58.91 -6.10
N LYS A 49 -71.21 -58.64 -6.66
CA LYS A 49 -70.53 -57.35 -6.67
C LYS A 49 -70.80 -56.53 -7.94
N ALA A 50 -71.76 -56.89 -8.79
CA ALA A 50 -71.84 -56.31 -10.14
C ALA A 50 -72.04 -54.77 -10.17
N VAL A 51 -72.87 -54.22 -9.28
CA VAL A 51 -73.10 -52.75 -9.22
C VAL A 51 -71.96 -52.02 -8.48
N HIS A 52 -71.35 -52.65 -7.47
CA HIS A 52 -70.26 -52.06 -6.69
C HIS A 52 -68.90 -52.19 -7.39
N LEU A 53 -68.68 -53.24 -8.18
CA LEU A 53 -67.45 -53.45 -8.95
C LEU A 53 -67.39 -52.47 -10.11
N GLN A 54 -68.51 -52.18 -10.76
CA GLN A 54 -68.55 -51.22 -11.87
C GLN A 54 -68.33 -49.79 -11.36
N LEU A 55 -69.01 -49.38 -10.28
CA LEU A 55 -68.81 -48.07 -9.66
C LEU A 55 -67.38 -47.93 -9.07
N SER A 56 -66.84 -49.02 -8.50
CA SER A 56 -65.46 -49.05 -7.98
C SER A 56 -64.40 -49.05 -9.08
N GLN A 57 -64.64 -49.68 -10.23
CA GLN A 57 -63.70 -49.72 -11.35
C GLN A 57 -63.75 -48.41 -12.15
N GLU A 58 -64.92 -47.80 -12.27
CA GLU A 58 -65.12 -46.49 -12.89
C GLU A 58 -64.53 -45.35 -12.03
N THR A 59 -64.72 -45.38 -10.71
CA THR A 59 -64.06 -44.43 -9.80
C THR A 59 -62.55 -44.63 -9.78
N GLN A 60 -62.07 -45.88 -9.81
CA GLN A 60 -60.63 -46.16 -9.93
C GLN A 60 -60.06 -45.70 -11.28
N ALA A 61 -60.81 -45.82 -12.37
CA ALA A 61 -60.41 -45.29 -13.68
C ALA A 61 -60.35 -43.75 -13.68
N LYS A 62 -61.34 -43.07 -13.10
CA LYS A 62 -61.35 -41.61 -12.92
C LYS A 62 -60.19 -41.12 -12.04
N ILE A 63 -59.88 -41.83 -10.95
CA ILE A 63 -58.71 -41.53 -10.10
C ILE A 63 -57.39 -41.69 -10.89
N LYS A 64 -57.28 -42.71 -11.73
CA LYS A 64 -56.09 -42.94 -12.59
C LYS A 64 -55.93 -41.85 -13.64
N GLU A 65 -57.02 -41.45 -14.30
CA GLU A 65 -57.00 -40.35 -15.26
C GLU A 65 -56.60 -39.04 -14.57
N HIS A 66 -57.12 -38.78 -13.37
CA HIS A 66 -56.72 -37.62 -12.59
C HIS A 66 -55.23 -37.64 -12.20
N GLN A 67 -54.68 -38.79 -11.82
CA GLN A 67 -53.24 -38.90 -11.52
C GLN A 67 -52.38 -38.66 -12.77
N LEU A 68 -52.78 -39.21 -13.91
CA LEU A 68 -52.07 -39.04 -15.18
C LEU A 68 -52.16 -37.58 -15.68
N PHE A 69 -53.30 -36.93 -15.45
CA PHE A 69 -53.52 -35.51 -15.75
C PHE A 69 -52.68 -34.59 -14.86
N VAL A 70 -52.63 -34.83 -13.55
CA VAL A 70 -51.78 -34.06 -12.63
C VAL A 70 -50.30 -34.22 -12.97
N LEU A 71 -49.87 -35.43 -13.34
CA LEU A 71 -48.52 -35.69 -13.85
C LEU A 71 -48.24 -35.00 -15.19
N ALA A 72 -49.22 -34.92 -16.10
CA ALA A 72 -49.05 -34.20 -17.35
C ALA A 72 -48.93 -32.68 -17.12
N ALA A 73 -49.80 -32.12 -16.28
CA ALA A 73 -49.78 -30.71 -15.89
C ALA A 73 -48.48 -30.32 -15.18
N LEU A 74 -47.94 -31.19 -14.33
CA LEU A 74 -46.64 -30.99 -13.69
C LEU A 74 -45.50 -30.94 -14.73
N GLU A 75 -45.46 -31.88 -15.68
CA GLU A 75 -44.41 -31.87 -16.72
C GLU A 75 -44.47 -30.62 -17.61
N GLU A 76 -45.67 -30.18 -17.96
CA GLU A 76 -45.88 -28.98 -18.76
C GLU A 76 -45.41 -27.71 -18.03
N SER A 77 -45.67 -27.63 -16.71
CA SER A 77 -45.15 -26.54 -15.89
C SER A 77 -43.63 -26.55 -15.78
N PHE A 78 -42.99 -27.71 -15.59
CA PHE A 78 -41.53 -27.83 -15.58
C PHE A 78 -40.89 -27.38 -16.90
N LYS A 79 -41.45 -27.80 -18.05
CA LYS A 79 -40.97 -27.36 -19.38
C LYS A 79 -41.03 -25.84 -19.55
N LYS A 80 -42.00 -25.17 -18.91
CA LYS A 80 -42.16 -23.70 -18.94
C LYS A 80 -41.20 -22.97 -17.99
N LEU A 81 -40.72 -23.64 -16.94
CA LEU A 81 -39.81 -23.07 -15.96
C LEU A 81 -38.34 -23.14 -16.41
N ASP A 82 -37.92 -24.21 -17.09
CA ASP A 82 -36.56 -24.39 -17.63
C ASP A 82 -36.00 -23.13 -18.36
N PRO A 83 -36.70 -22.54 -19.37
CA PRO A 83 -36.18 -21.38 -20.08
C PRO A 83 -36.14 -20.09 -19.24
N LYS A 84 -36.97 -19.99 -18.20
CA LYS A 84 -36.96 -18.82 -17.29
C LYS A 84 -35.73 -18.84 -16.37
N PHE A 85 -35.33 -20.02 -15.91
CA PHE A 85 -34.11 -20.18 -15.11
C PHE A 85 -32.86 -19.85 -15.92
N GLU A 86 -32.80 -20.25 -17.19
CA GLU A 86 -31.68 -19.90 -18.07
C GLU A 86 -31.60 -18.39 -18.33
N ALA A 87 -32.74 -17.73 -18.53
CA ALA A 87 -32.80 -16.26 -18.66
C ALA A 87 -32.35 -15.55 -17.37
N LEU A 88 -32.76 -16.03 -16.19
CA LEU A 88 -32.32 -15.50 -14.90
C LEU A 88 -30.82 -15.72 -14.67
N GLN A 89 -30.30 -16.90 -14.98
CA GLN A 89 -28.86 -17.21 -14.89
C GLN A 89 -28.05 -16.28 -15.79
N LYS A 90 -28.54 -16.02 -17.02
CA LYS A 90 -27.91 -15.09 -17.96
C LYS A 90 -27.88 -13.66 -17.42
N LEU A 91 -29.00 -13.15 -16.91
CA LEU A 91 -29.09 -11.80 -16.31
C LEU A 91 -28.17 -11.63 -15.10
N ILE A 92 -28.08 -12.64 -14.24
CA ILE A 92 -27.19 -12.61 -13.06
C ILE A 92 -25.72 -12.59 -13.52
N SER A 93 -25.35 -13.43 -14.49
CA SER A 93 -23.98 -13.45 -15.04
C SER A 93 -23.59 -12.13 -15.72
N GLU A 94 -24.55 -11.47 -16.37
CA GLU A 94 -24.36 -10.20 -17.07
C GLU A 94 -24.27 -9.03 -16.10
N GLN A 95 -24.97 -9.07 -14.95
CA GLN A 95 -24.84 -8.08 -13.88
C GLN A 95 -23.59 -8.29 -13.00
N GLN A 96 -23.11 -9.54 -12.89
CA GLN A 96 -21.89 -9.84 -12.12
C GLN A 96 -20.62 -9.35 -12.83
N LYS A 97 -20.55 -9.43 -14.17
CA LYS A 97 -19.44 -8.93 -14.99
C LYS A 97 -19.12 -7.43 -14.81
N PRO A 98 -20.09 -6.48 -14.86
CA PRO A 98 -19.83 -5.05 -14.69
C PRO A 98 -19.44 -4.71 -13.25
N VAL A 99 -19.96 -5.41 -12.25
CA VAL A 99 -19.56 -5.22 -10.85
C VAL A 99 -18.10 -5.64 -10.63
N VAL A 100 -17.68 -6.78 -11.18
CA VAL A 100 -16.27 -7.22 -11.12
C VAL A 100 -15.35 -6.25 -11.85
N PHE A 101 -15.77 -5.73 -13.01
CA PHE A 101 -14.98 -4.76 -13.78
C PHE A 101 -14.80 -3.43 -13.02
N LYS A 102 -15.85 -2.92 -12.37
CA LYS A 102 -15.81 -1.67 -11.57
C LYS A 102 -14.87 -1.80 -10.36
N ASN A 103 -14.85 -2.97 -9.73
CA ASN A 103 -13.96 -3.26 -8.60
C ASN A 103 -12.50 -3.45 -9.03
N TYR A 104 -12.27 -4.07 -10.18
CA TYR A 104 -10.93 -4.21 -10.75
C TYR A 104 -10.34 -2.85 -11.15
N SER A 105 -11.14 -1.93 -11.72
CA SER A 105 -10.68 -0.57 -12.04
C SER A 105 -10.34 0.25 -10.80
N LEU A 106 -11.10 0.10 -9.71
CA LEU A 106 -10.79 0.78 -8.44
C LEU A 106 -9.50 0.23 -7.83
N PHE A 107 -9.33 -1.09 -7.79
CA PHE A 107 -8.11 -1.71 -7.28
C PHE A 107 -6.88 -1.38 -8.15
N ALA A 108 -7.04 -1.34 -9.48
CA ALA A 108 -5.99 -0.93 -10.39
C ALA A 108 -5.60 0.54 -10.19
N SER A 109 -6.57 1.44 -9.99
CA SER A 109 -6.31 2.85 -9.71
C SER A 109 -5.61 3.06 -8.37
N VAL A 110 -5.98 2.33 -7.32
CA VAL A 110 -5.32 2.37 -6.00
C VAL A 110 -3.87 1.88 -6.11
N ARG A 111 -3.64 0.77 -6.83
CA ARG A 111 -2.29 0.22 -7.05
C ARG A 111 -1.41 1.13 -7.91
N LEU A 112 -2.01 1.85 -8.86
CA LEU A 112 -1.32 2.84 -9.68
C LEU A 112 -0.99 4.10 -8.86
N ALA A 113 -1.92 4.57 -8.05
CA ALA A 113 -1.72 5.70 -7.14
C ALA A 113 -0.64 5.40 -6.09
N GLU A 114 -0.60 4.17 -5.55
CA GLU A 114 0.46 3.71 -4.65
C GLU A 114 1.85 3.75 -5.33
N ARG A 115 1.96 3.29 -6.57
CA ARG A 115 3.20 3.36 -7.36
C ARG A 115 3.64 4.80 -7.61
N ILE A 116 2.70 5.69 -7.93
CA ILE A 116 2.97 7.12 -8.14
C ILE A 116 3.41 7.77 -6.81
N LEU A 117 2.74 7.45 -5.70
CA LEU A 117 3.08 7.97 -4.38
C LEU A 117 4.45 7.49 -3.92
N LEU A 118 4.76 6.20 -4.09
CA LEU A 118 6.09 5.65 -3.83
C LEU A 118 7.16 6.31 -4.70
N GLY A 119 6.88 6.51 -5.99
CA GLY A 119 7.78 7.23 -6.91
C GLY A 119 8.01 8.67 -6.49
N LEU A 120 6.96 9.37 -6.04
CA LEU A 120 7.03 10.74 -5.54
C LEU A 120 7.88 10.83 -4.26
N VAL A 121 7.61 9.96 -3.28
CA VAL A 121 8.37 9.93 -2.02
C VAL A 121 9.83 9.57 -2.28
N CYS A 122 10.08 8.57 -3.12
CA CYS A 122 11.44 8.17 -3.48
C CYS A 122 12.17 9.29 -4.24
N GLY A 123 11.50 9.95 -5.18
CA GLY A 123 12.04 11.11 -5.89
C GLY A 123 12.36 12.27 -4.96
N LEU A 124 11.49 12.59 -4.01
CA LEU A 124 11.70 13.66 -3.04
C LEU A 124 12.93 13.38 -2.15
N VAL A 125 13.14 12.13 -1.75
CA VAL A 125 14.32 11.70 -0.98
C VAL A 125 15.60 11.84 -1.81
N MET A 126 15.57 11.50 -3.10
CA MET A 126 16.75 11.66 -3.97
C MET A 126 17.09 13.14 -4.19
N VAL A 127 16.07 14.00 -4.39
CA VAL A 127 16.27 15.45 -4.54
C VAL A 127 16.79 16.07 -3.25
N SER A 128 16.28 15.68 -2.09
CA SER A 128 16.78 16.19 -0.81
C SER A 128 18.21 15.71 -0.52
N CYS A 129 18.54 14.45 -0.86
CA CYS A 129 19.90 13.92 -0.77
C CYS A 129 20.88 14.66 -1.68
N TRP A 130 20.48 14.97 -2.92
CA TRP A 130 21.28 15.79 -3.83
C TRP A 130 21.50 17.19 -3.26
N PHE A 131 20.42 17.86 -2.84
CA PHE A 131 20.49 19.21 -2.28
C PHE A 131 21.43 19.29 -1.08
N PHE A 132 21.37 18.30 -0.18
CA PHE A 132 22.27 18.22 0.96
C PHE A 132 23.72 17.93 0.56
N SER A 133 23.94 17.02 -0.40
CA SER A 133 25.28 16.69 -0.89
C SER A 133 25.94 17.88 -1.58
N MET A 134 25.18 18.66 -2.36
CA MET A 134 25.65 19.87 -3.01
C MET A 134 25.92 20.99 -1.99
N GLY A 135 25.01 21.20 -1.03
CA GLY A 135 25.19 22.18 0.04
C GLY A 135 26.38 21.87 0.95
N ALA A 136 26.62 20.60 1.27
CA ALA A 136 27.79 20.19 2.05
C ALA A 136 29.11 20.48 1.31
N HIS A 137 29.14 20.30 -0.02
CA HIS A 137 30.31 20.62 -0.83
C HIS A 137 30.60 22.13 -0.84
N GLU A 138 29.59 22.98 -0.98
CA GLU A 138 29.78 24.44 -0.97
C GLU A 138 30.20 24.98 0.41
N LEU A 139 29.57 24.50 1.50
CA LEU A 139 29.94 24.87 2.86
C LEU A 139 31.38 24.49 3.18
N GLN A 140 31.79 23.30 2.74
CA GLN A 140 33.14 22.82 2.93
C GLN A 140 34.15 23.62 2.10
N THR A 141 33.78 24.01 0.88
CA THR A 141 34.61 24.88 0.04
C THR A 141 34.78 26.26 0.67
N ALA A 142 33.72 26.85 1.26
CA ALA A 142 33.78 28.14 1.94
C ALA A 142 34.68 28.11 3.20
N SER A 143 34.54 27.06 4.03
CA SER A 143 35.40 26.85 5.19
C SER A 143 36.86 26.66 4.80
N ASP A 144 37.12 25.93 3.71
CA ASP A 144 38.47 25.73 3.19
C ASP A 144 39.08 27.07 2.75
N TYR A 145 38.33 27.95 2.06
CA TYR A 145 38.84 29.29 1.70
C TYR A 145 39.15 30.17 2.91
N GLU A 146 38.30 30.14 3.94
CA GLU A 146 38.52 30.89 5.17
C GLU A 146 39.79 30.45 5.89
N LEU A 147 39.99 29.14 6.03
CA LEU A 147 41.16 28.58 6.71
C LEU A 147 42.47 28.88 5.96
N ARG A 148 42.45 28.79 4.62
CA ARG A 148 43.60 29.20 3.79
C ARG A 148 43.95 30.66 4.00
N TYR A 149 42.95 31.55 4.01
CA TYR A 149 43.18 32.98 4.22
C TYR A 149 43.77 33.29 5.59
N ARG A 150 43.20 32.71 6.67
CA ARG A 150 43.73 32.90 8.04
C ARG A 150 45.16 32.38 8.18
N TYR A 151 45.45 31.22 7.59
CA TYR A 151 46.80 30.67 7.60
C TYR A 151 47.81 31.55 6.84
N LEU A 152 47.45 32.05 5.66
CA LEU A 152 48.30 32.98 4.90
C LEU A 152 48.58 34.26 5.69
N ARG A 153 47.58 34.77 6.40
CA ARG A 153 47.72 35.92 7.30
C ARG A 153 48.68 35.64 8.45
N MET A 154 48.63 34.44 9.04
CA MET A 154 49.58 33.99 10.06
C MET A 154 51.01 33.90 9.52
N GLN A 155 51.18 33.40 8.29
CA GLN A 155 52.50 33.16 7.69
C GLN A 155 53.23 34.47 7.34
N GLY A 156 52.51 35.53 7.00
CA GLY A 156 53.01 36.91 6.80
C GLY A 156 53.90 37.14 5.57
N LYS A 157 54.65 36.12 5.12
CA LYS A 157 55.46 36.08 3.89
C LYS A 157 55.30 34.71 3.24
N ALA A 158 54.17 34.48 2.58
CA ALA A 158 53.95 33.22 1.87
C ALA A 158 54.85 33.14 0.63
N THR A 159 55.71 32.12 0.56
CA THR A 159 56.48 31.83 -0.65
C THR A 159 55.58 31.12 -1.67
N VAL A 160 55.84 31.28 -2.97
CA VAL A 160 55.07 30.60 -4.03
C VAL A 160 55.05 29.07 -3.84
N SER A 161 56.11 28.49 -3.29
CA SER A 161 56.18 27.07 -2.93
C SER A 161 55.24 26.68 -1.78
N ASP A 162 55.10 27.55 -0.77
CA ASP A 162 54.21 27.32 0.37
C ASP A 162 52.75 27.38 -0.08
N PHE A 163 52.44 28.31 -0.99
CA PHE A 163 51.12 28.39 -1.60
C PHE A 163 50.79 27.14 -2.43
N ALA A 164 51.73 26.66 -3.25
CA ALA A 164 51.54 25.45 -4.06
C ALA A 164 51.34 24.20 -3.18
N HIS A 165 52.09 24.07 -2.09
CA HIS A 165 51.94 22.97 -1.15
C HIS A 165 50.58 23.03 -0.43
N LEU A 166 50.14 24.23 -0.04
CA LEU A 166 48.86 24.45 0.62
C LEU A 166 47.69 24.20 -0.34
N ASP A 167 47.77 24.66 -1.59
CA ASP A 167 46.75 24.40 -2.59
C ASP A 167 46.65 22.91 -2.94
N SER A 168 47.78 22.21 -3.02
CA SER A 168 47.81 20.75 -3.21
C SER A 168 47.13 19.99 -2.06
N MET A 169 47.27 20.46 -0.82
CA MET A 169 46.72 19.81 0.38
C MET A 169 45.19 19.92 0.48
N PHE A 170 44.58 20.93 -0.15
CA PHE A 170 43.14 21.13 -0.14
C PHE A 170 42.46 20.77 -1.46
N ILE A 171 43.11 20.95 -2.62
CA ILE A 171 42.52 20.69 -3.95
C ILE A 171 42.94 19.33 -4.52
N SER A 172 44.24 19.05 -4.58
CA SER A 172 44.76 17.89 -5.34
C SER A 172 44.79 16.59 -4.53
N HIS A 173 45.13 16.67 -3.24
CA HIS A 173 45.24 15.51 -2.36
C HIS A 173 44.75 15.86 -0.95
N ARG A 174 43.42 15.87 -0.81
CA ARG A 174 42.77 16.28 0.42
C ARG A 174 43.14 15.38 1.59
N ASN A 175 43.94 15.90 2.51
CA ASN A 175 44.33 15.19 3.73
C ASN A 175 43.65 15.83 4.95
N PRO A 176 42.59 15.21 5.52
CA PRO A 176 41.85 15.77 6.65
C PRO A 176 42.71 15.94 7.90
N GLN A 177 43.73 15.10 8.11
CA GLN A 177 44.63 15.22 9.25
C GLN A 177 45.52 16.46 9.13
N ALA A 178 46.03 16.74 7.93
CA ALA A 178 46.88 17.90 7.69
C ALA A 178 46.09 19.22 7.78
N ILE A 179 44.85 19.22 7.29
CA ILE A 179 43.92 20.36 7.44
C ILE A 179 43.65 20.63 8.92
N HIS A 180 43.37 19.60 9.72
CA HIS A 180 43.11 19.78 11.15
C HIS A 180 44.35 20.29 11.92
N GLN A 181 45.55 19.83 11.54
CA GLN A 181 46.80 20.38 12.10
C GLN A 181 47.00 21.85 11.73
N LEU A 182 46.61 22.25 10.51
CA LEU A 182 46.67 23.64 10.07
C LEU A 182 45.72 24.52 10.90
N GLU A 183 44.48 24.06 11.08
CA GLU A 183 43.46 24.71 11.90
C GLU A 183 43.94 24.93 13.33
N GLN A 184 44.48 23.90 13.98
CA GLN A 184 45.04 24.03 15.33
C GLN A 184 46.19 25.05 15.40
N LYS A 185 47.08 25.08 14.40
CA LYS A 185 48.16 26.07 14.35
C LYS A 185 47.62 27.50 14.25
N VAL A 186 46.61 27.71 13.39
CA VAL A 186 45.95 29.02 13.23
C VAL A 186 45.28 29.45 14.54
N ILE A 187 44.49 28.57 15.16
CA ILE A 187 43.80 28.85 16.43
C ILE A 187 44.81 29.21 17.53
N ASN A 188 45.89 28.42 17.67
CA ASN A 188 46.91 28.68 18.67
C ASN A 188 47.62 30.03 18.45
N TYR A 189 47.87 30.39 17.19
CA TYR A 189 48.46 31.68 16.84
C TYR A 189 47.52 32.84 17.14
N GLU A 190 46.25 32.75 16.73
CA GLU A 190 45.24 33.79 17.01
C GLU A 190 45.06 34.00 18.52
N GLN A 191 45.04 32.91 19.29
CA GLN A 191 44.95 32.98 20.75
C GLN A 191 46.21 33.59 21.39
N ALA A 192 47.40 33.27 20.87
CA ALA A 192 48.65 33.88 21.35
C ALA A 192 48.69 35.39 21.06
N LEU A 193 48.22 35.79 19.87
CA LEU A 193 48.12 37.19 19.47
C LEU A 193 47.13 37.95 20.36
N GLN A 194 45.99 37.33 20.70
CA GLN A 194 45.02 37.92 21.61
C GLN A 194 45.61 38.12 23.01
N ARG A 195 46.25 37.11 23.60
CA ARG A 195 46.92 37.26 24.91
C ARG A 195 47.97 38.36 24.89
N GLN A 196 48.73 38.48 23.80
CA GLN A 196 49.71 39.56 23.66
C GLN A 196 49.04 40.94 23.66
N SER A 197 47.91 41.08 22.98
CA SER A 197 47.15 42.35 22.96
C SER A 197 46.60 42.71 24.34
N GLU A 198 46.11 41.73 25.11
CA GLU A 198 45.61 41.90 26.47
C GLU A 198 46.74 42.37 27.40
N LEU A 199 47.89 41.70 27.36
CA LEU A 199 49.08 42.08 28.14
C LEU A 199 49.56 43.50 27.81
N LEU A 200 49.51 43.88 26.52
CA LEU A 200 49.91 45.22 26.09
C LEU A 200 48.94 46.29 26.62
N MET A 201 47.64 45.98 26.66
CA MET A 201 46.63 46.86 27.25
C MET A 201 46.79 47.00 28.76
N GLU A 202 47.08 45.91 29.48
CA GLU A 202 47.40 45.96 30.91
C GLU A 202 48.65 46.78 31.18
N GLN A 203 49.71 46.59 30.39
CA GLN A 203 50.94 47.37 30.53
C GLN A 203 50.67 48.87 30.36
N LYS A 204 49.86 49.26 29.37
CA LYS A 204 49.46 50.67 29.18
C LYS A 204 48.68 51.21 30.38
N ARG A 205 47.76 50.43 30.95
CA ARG A 205 46.98 50.82 32.14
C ARG A 205 47.89 51.06 33.33
N ILE A 206 48.80 50.13 33.63
CA ILE A 206 49.76 50.26 34.72
C ILE A 206 50.67 51.47 34.53
N LEU A 207 51.14 51.72 33.30
CA LEU A 207 51.98 52.88 33.00
C LEU A 207 51.22 54.21 33.23
N GLN A 208 49.94 54.25 32.87
CA GLN A 208 49.08 55.41 33.11
C GLN A 208 48.89 55.64 34.62
N GLU A 209 48.54 54.60 35.38
CA GLU A 209 48.39 54.67 36.83
C GLU A 209 49.69 55.12 37.52
N GLN A 210 50.84 54.57 37.14
CA GLN A 210 52.15 55.02 37.63
C GLN A 210 52.41 56.51 37.34
N GLY A 211 51.99 56.99 36.17
CA GLY A 211 52.07 58.40 35.80
C GLY A 211 51.21 59.30 36.69
N GLU A 212 49.98 58.87 36.99
CA GLU A 212 49.06 59.56 37.88
C GLU A 212 49.56 59.57 39.33
N LEU A 213 49.97 58.42 39.87
CA LEU A 213 50.56 58.34 41.22
C LEU A 213 51.79 59.25 41.38
N LYS A 214 52.69 59.29 40.38
CA LYS A 214 53.86 60.19 40.42
C LYS A 214 53.47 61.66 40.43
N LYS A 215 52.38 62.06 39.76
CA LYS A 215 51.86 63.43 39.82
C LYS A 215 51.33 63.76 41.21
N HIS A 216 50.49 62.88 41.78
CA HIS A 216 49.95 63.05 43.12
C HIS A 216 51.04 63.13 44.20
N LEU A 217 52.08 62.30 44.11
CA LEU A 217 53.20 62.33 45.06
C LEU A 217 54.01 63.63 44.97
N LYS A 218 54.24 64.17 43.76
CA LYS A 218 54.88 65.47 43.56
C LYS A 218 54.04 66.66 44.06
N GLU A 219 52.72 66.56 44.03
CA GLU A 219 51.82 67.57 44.58
C GLU A 219 51.76 67.50 46.11
N SER A 220 51.73 66.30 46.69
CA SER A 220 51.72 66.13 48.14
C SER A 220 53.03 66.53 48.81
N SER A 221 54.18 66.39 48.13
CA SER A 221 55.49 66.82 48.66
C SER A 221 55.76 68.32 48.49
N ARG A 222 54.91 69.05 47.77
CA ARG A 222 55.04 70.50 47.53
C ARG A 222 54.17 71.35 48.47
N ARG A 223 53.26 70.72 49.22
CA ARG A 223 52.52 71.33 50.33
C ARG A 223 53.28 71.07 51.62
#